data_AF-A0A0Q1CCX3-F1
#
_entry.id   AF-A0A0Q1CCX3-F1
#
_cell.length_a   1.000
_cell.length_b   1.000
_cell.length_c   1.000
_cell.angle_alpha   90.00
_cell.angle_beta   90.00
_cell.angle_gamma   90.00
#
_symmetry.space_group_name_H-M   'P 1'
#
loop_
_entity.id
_entity.type
_entity.pdbx_description
1 polymer ?
#
loop_
_entity_poly.entity_id
_entity_poly.type
_entity_poly.pdbx_seq_one_letter_code
_entity_poly.pdbx_strand_id
1 'polypeptide(L)'
;MQASIAFLADYRTQNFVRKVVLDLHRKYSIRFFASLLPAHVSLKQPFEFEDLEKLENYFNYLAAEINPVEIELDKFYHSLWGDFGILALNVKRISKLRKLHYQIDKELNKLFKDPSSPYDGENIIFT
;
A
#
# COMPACT_ATOMS: atom_id res chain seq x y z
N MET A 1 10.96 -8.10 -13.21
CA MET A 1 10.71 -6.72 -12.71
C MET A 1 9.99 -6.84 -11.37
N GLN A 2 9.89 -5.76 -10.59
CA GLN A 2 9.13 -5.77 -9.34
C GLN A 2 8.05 -4.70 -9.36
N ALA A 3 6.87 -5.05 -8.84
CA ALA A 3 5.73 -4.15 -8.73
C ALA A 3 5.03 -4.36 -7.39
N SER A 4 4.32 -3.35 -6.93
CA SER A 4 3.35 -3.42 -5.85
C SER A 4 2.04 -2.78 -6.31
N ILE A 5 0.93 -3.11 -5.63
CA ILE A 5 -0.38 -2.52 -5.92
C ILE A 5 -0.83 -1.78 -4.68
N ALA A 6 -1.26 -0.53 -4.85
CA ALA A 6 -1.70 0.32 -3.74
C ALA A 6 -2.87 1.21 -4.15
N PHE A 7 -3.72 1.54 -3.19
CA PHE A 7 -4.66 2.65 -3.33
C PHE A 7 -3.97 3.97 -3.05
N LEU A 8 -4.19 4.96 -3.90
CA LEU A 8 -3.77 6.33 -3.62
C LEU A 8 -4.77 7.01 -2.68
N ALA A 9 -4.23 7.75 -1.71
CA ALA A 9 -5.02 8.58 -0.84
C ALA A 9 -5.70 9.71 -1.62
N ASP A 10 -6.91 10.09 -1.20
CA ASP A 10 -7.55 11.31 -1.67
C ASP A 10 -6.79 12.55 -1.15
N TYR A 11 -7.15 13.74 -1.66
CA TYR A 11 -6.48 14.98 -1.25
C TYR A 11 -6.60 15.26 0.25
N ARG A 12 -7.72 14.91 0.87
CA ARG A 12 -7.94 15.12 2.30
C ARG A 12 -6.95 14.29 3.13
N THR A 13 -6.85 13.00 2.82
CA THR A 13 -5.97 12.06 3.52
C THR A 13 -4.50 12.38 3.24
N GLN A 14 -4.15 12.68 1.98
CA GLN A 14 -2.80 13.14 1.62
C GLN A 14 -2.35 14.35 2.44
N ASN A 15 -3.21 15.36 2.57
CA ASN A 15 -2.89 16.58 3.31
C ASN A 15 -2.78 16.32 4.81
N PHE A 16 -3.59 15.42 5.35
CA PHE A 16 -3.47 14.98 6.74
C PHE A 16 -2.10 14.32 7.00
N VAL A 17 -1.69 13.35 6.17
CA VAL A 17 -0.39 12.67 6.30
C VAL A 17 0.76 13.68 6.20
N ARG A 18 0.71 14.61 5.23
CA ARG A 18 1.74 15.66 5.08
C ARG A 18 1.82 16.57 6.29
N LYS A 19 0.69 16.92 6.89
CA LYS A 19 0.67 17.72 8.12
C LYS A 19 1.37 16.98 9.27
N VAL A 20 1.06 15.70 9.46
CA VAL A 20 1.73 14.87 10.47
C VAL A 20 3.25 14.85 10.27
N VAL A 21 3.69 14.60 9.04
CA VAL A 21 5.13 14.61 8.68
C VAL A 21 5.77 15.97 9.00
N LEU A 22 5.11 17.08 8.63
CA LEU A 22 5.60 18.43 8.88
C LEU A 22 5.74 18.71 10.38
N ASP A 23 4.74 18.32 11.17
CA ASP A 23 4.73 18.52 12.62
C ASP A 23 5.84 17.70 13.30
N LEU A 24 6.05 16.45 12.88
CA LEU A 24 7.13 15.60 13.38
C LEU A 24 8.51 16.14 12.99
N HIS A 25 8.67 16.61 11.75
CA HIS A 25 9.91 17.24 11.30
C HIS A 25 10.23 18.49 12.13
N ARG A 26 9.26 19.38 12.33
CA ARG A 26 9.44 20.61 13.11
C ARG A 26 9.79 20.34 14.57
N LYS A 27 9.20 19.31 15.16
CA LYS A 27 9.36 19.01 16.59
C LYS A 27 10.62 18.19 16.89
N TYR A 28 11.00 17.28 15.99
CA TYR A 28 12.04 16.26 16.25
C TYR A 28 13.18 16.25 15.23
N SER A 29 13.15 17.12 14.22
CA SER A 29 14.13 17.17 13.12
C SER A 29 14.26 15.84 12.34
N ILE A 30 13.21 15.01 12.35
CA ILE A 30 13.17 13.74 11.61
C ILE A 30 12.97 14.05 10.12
N ARG A 31 13.70 13.34 9.25
CA ARG A 31 13.58 13.42 7.79
C ARG A 31 12.75 12.26 7.28
N PHE A 32 11.71 12.54 6.50
CA PHE A 32 10.80 11.54 5.94
C PHE A 32 10.95 11.47 4.42
N PHE A 33 11.79 10.56 3.91
CA PHE A 33 11.97 10.39 2.46
C PHE A 33 10.68 10.02 1.74
N ALA A 34 9.88 9.14 2.35
CA ALA A 34 8.60 8.69 1.80
C ALA A 34 7.55 9.82 1.67
N SER A 35 7.75 10.97 2.32
CA SER A 35 6.82 12.12 2.21
C SER A 35 6.81 12.78 0.82
N LEU A 36 7.80 12.47 -0.01
CA LEU A 36 7.86 12.88 -1.42
C LEU A 36 6.92 12.05 -2.31
N LEU A 37 6.48 10.88 -1.84
CA LEU A 37 5.54 10.02 -2.55
C LEU A 37 4.09 10.35 -2.16
N PRO A 38 3.11 10.05 -3.01
CA PRO A 38 1.72 10.03 -2.61
C PRO A 38 1.52 9.08 -1.42
N ALA A 39 0.75 9.52 -0.44
CA ALA A 39 0.21 8.67 0.60
C ALA A 39 -0.66 7.60 -0.06
N HIS A 40 -0.52 6.38 0.40
CA HIS A 40 -1.16 5.23 -0.21
C HIS A 40 -1.43 4.16 0.84
N VAL A 41 -2.33 3.23 0.51
CA VAL A 41 -2.56 2.00 1.28
C VAL A 41 -2.11 0.84 0.43
N SER A 42 -1.10 0.10 0.88
CA SER A 42 -0.61 -1.08 0.17
C SER A 42 -1.67 -2.18 0.13
N LEU A 43 -2.01 -2.66 -1.08
CA LEU A 43 -2.96 -3.76 -1.32
C LEU A 43 -2.27 -5.08 -1.68
N LYS A 44 -1.10 -5.00 -2.30
CA LYS A 44 -0.26 -6.13 -2.68
C LYS A 44 1.19 -5.76 -2.42
N GLN A 45 1.88 -6.57 -1.64
CA GLN A 45 3.30 -6.37 -1.35
C GLN A 45 4.14 -6.63 -2.60
N PRO A 46 5.36 -6.04 -2.67
CA PRO A 46 6.22 -6.18 -3.83
C PRO A 46 6.35 -7.63 -4.28
N PHE A 47 6.17 -7.87 -5.58
CA PHE A 47 6.23 -9.18 -6.21
C PHE A 47 6.96 -9.13 -7.54
N GLU A 48 7.48 -10.29 -7.95
CA GLU A 48 8.14 -10.44 -9.24
C GLU A 48 7.12 -10.71 -10.34
N PHE A 49 7.37 -10.12 -11.50
CA PHE A 49 6.61 -10.36 -12.71
C PHE A 49 7.52 -10.29 -13.94
N GLU A 50 7.13 -11.05 -14.97
CA GLU A 50 7.90 -11.23 -16.20
C GLU A 50 7.42 -10.36 -17.37
N ASP A 51 6.18 -9.85 -17.33
CA ASP A 51 5.51 -9.25 -18.50
C ASP A 51 4.73 -7.99 -18.10
N LEU A 52 5.20 -6.82 -18.57
CA LEU A 52 4.62 -5.53 -18.25
C LEU A 52 3.26 -5.30 -18.90
N GLU A 53 3.07 -5.71 -20.15
CA GLU A 53 1.82 -5.52 -20.87
C GLU A 53 0.68 -6.29 -20.19
N LYS A 54 0.97 -7.52 -19.71
CA LYS A 54 0.01 -8.28 -18.89
C LYS A 54 -0.35 -7.56 -17.60
N LEU A 55 0.64 -6.97 -16.93
CA LEU A 55 0.40 -6.25 -15.68
C LEU A 55 -0.44 -4.99 -15.94
N GLU A 56 -0.13 -4.21 -16.96
CA GLU A 56 -0.89 -3.00 -17.33
C GLU A 56 -2.34 -3.33 -17.71
N ASN A 57 -2.55 -4.39 -18.50
CA ASN A 57 -3.89 -4.87 -18.83
C ASN A 57 -4.68 -5.30 -17.59
N TYR A 58 -4.01 -5.97 -16.64
CA TYR A 58 -4.61 -6.32 -15.36
C TYR A 58 -4.97 -5.09 -14.53
N PHE A 59 -4.10 -4.07 -14.48
CA PHE A 59 -4.40 -2.81 -13.79
C PHE A 59 -5.61 -2.10 -14.38
N ASN A 60 -5.76 -2.07 -15.71
CA ASN A 60 -6.94 -1.50 -16.37
C ASN A 60 -8.22 -2.24 -15.99
N TYR A 61 -8.16 -3.59 -15.98
CA TYR A 61 -9.27 -4.42 -15.53
C TYR A 61 -9.63 -4.14 -14.06
N LEU A 62 -8.63 -4.19 -13.17
CA LEU A 62 -8.82 -3.98 -11.74
C LEU A 62 -9.40 -2.59 -11.46
N ALA A 63 -8.89 -1.54 -12.13
CA ALA A 63 -9.36 -0.17 -11.98
C ALA A 63 -10.82 0.01 -12.42
N ALA A 64 -11.30 -0.77 -13.40
CA ALA A 64 -12.70 -0.74 -13.83
C ALA A 64 -13.66 -1.42 -12.84
N GLU A 65 -13.18 -2.40 -12.08
CA GLU A 65 -13.99 -3.21 -11.15
C GLU A 65 -14.05 -2.63 -9.73
N ILE A 66 -13.04 -1.87 -9.32
CA ILE A 66 -12.94 -1.37 -7.95
C ILE A 66 -13.63 -0.01 -7.79
N ASN A 67 -14.35 0.12 -6.67
CA ASN A 67 -14.90 1.39 -6.23
C ASN A 67 -14.01 1.99 -5.13
N PRO A 68 -14.01 3.33 -4.96
CA PRO A 68 -13.38 3.98 -3.82
C PRO A 68 -13.71 3.29 -2.49
N VAL A 69 -12.74 3.30 -1.58
CA VAL A 69 -12.85 2.67 -0.26
C VAL A 69 -12.66 3.74 0.80
N GLU A 70 -13.66 3.88 1.67
CA GLU A 70 -13.50 4.65 2.90
C GLU A 70 -12.68 3.84 3.90
N ILE A 71 -11.71 4.50 4.53
CA ILE A 71 -10.80 3.90 5.50
C ILE A 71 -10.88 4.61 6.84
N GLU A 72 -10.65 3.87 7.92
CA GLU A 72 -10.51 4.42 9.27
C GLU A 72 -9.05 4.26 9.70
N LEU A 73 -8.43 5.36 10.12
CA LEU A 73 -7.06 5.38 10.65
C LEU A 73 -7.13 5.43 12.19
N ASP A 74 -6.42 4.54 12.88
CA ASP A 74 -6.54 4.40 14.34
C ASP A 74 -5.26 4.72 15.12
N LYS A 75 -4.09 4.31 14.64
CA LYS A 75 -2.83 4.46 15.36
C LYS A 75 -1.62 4.59 14.44
N PHE A 76 -0.52 5.07 15.00
CA PHE A 76 0.78 4.97 14.36
C PHE A 76 1.35 3.55 14.52
N TYR A 77 1.94 3.07 13.45
CA TYR A 77 2.75 1.86 13.40
C TYR A 77 4.19 2.26 13.13
N HIS A 78 5.14 1.58 13.78
CA HIS A 78 6.55 1.75 13.49
C HIS A 78 7.24 0.40 13.30
N SER A 79 8.26 0.38 12.45
CA SER A 79 9.11 -0.79 12.21
C SER A 79 10.50 -0.36 11.76
N LEU A 80 11.37 -1.33 11.56
CA LEU A 80 12.69 -1.15 10.98
C LEU A 80 12.77 -1.91 9.66
N TRP A 81 13.42 -1.31 8.66
CA TRP A 81 13.73 -1.94 7.38
C TRP A 81 15.14 -1.56 6.95
N GLY A 82 16.07 -2.51 7.10
CA GLY A 82 17.50 -2.22 7.01
C GLY A 82 17.89 -1.12 8.00
N ASP A 83 18.56 -0.08 7.50
CA ASP A 83 18.99 1.08 8.29
C ASP A 83 17.91 2.18 8.42
N PHE A 84 16.69 1.92 7.92
CA PHE A 84 15.60 2.89 7.92
C PHE A 84 14.55 2.57 8.98
N GLY A 85 14.08 3.61 9.67
CA GLY A 85 12.85 3.55 10.46
C GLY A 85 11.64 3.77 9.57
N ILE A 86 10.65 2.90 9.69
CA ILE A 86 9.33 3.06 9.07
C ILE A 86 8.39 3.64 10.12
N LEU A 87 7.69 4.70 9.75
CA LEU A 87 6.54 5.22 10.49
C LEU A 87 5.36 5.27 9.53
N ALA A 88 4.27 4.62 9.89
CA ALA A 88 3.07 4.54 9.08
C ALA A 88 1.80 4.76 9.93
N LEU A 89 0.68 5.01 9.28
CA LEU A 89 -0.63 5.10 9.91
C LEU A 89 -1.38 3.81 9.65
N ASN A 90 -1.76 3.11 10.71
CA ASN A 90 -2.51 1.87 10.56
C ASN A 90 -3.92 2.17 10.05
N VAL A 91 -4.32 1.41 9.03
CA VAL A 91 -5.71 1.33 8.59
C VAL A 91 -6.37 0.23 9.40
N LYS A 92 -7.43 0.59 10.13
CA LYS A 92 -8.23 -0.39 10.89
C LYS A 92 -8.71 -1.49 9.95
N ARG A 93 -8.66 -2.75 10.39
CA ARG A 93 -8.98 -3.89 9.52
C ARG A 93 -10.40 -3.77 8.96
N ILE A 94 -10.49 -3.53 7.66
CA ILE A 94 -11.74 -3.48 6.91
C ILE A 94 -11.84 -4.75 6.07
N SER A 95 -12.96 -5.48 6.20
CA SER A 95 -13.21 -6.70 5.44
C SER A 95 -13.13 -6.48 3.92
N LYS A 96 -13.49 -5.27 3.44
CA LYS A 96 -13.39 -4.88 2.03
C LYS A 96 -11.95 -4.90 1.50
N LEU A 97 -10.99 -4.30 2.23
CA LEU A 97 -9.58 -4.28 1.82
C LEU A 97 -8.98 -5.68 1.80
N ARG A 98 -9.29 -6.49 2.81
CA ARG A 98 -8.80 -7.88 2.87
C ARG A 98 -9.39 -8.76 1.76
N LYS A 99 -10.69 -8.60 1.44
CA LYS A 99 -11.30 -9.29 0.29
C LYS A 99 -10.64 -8.88 -1.03
N LEU A 100 -10.38 -7.58 -1.22
CA LEU A 100 -9.72 -7.07 -2.41
C LEU A 100 -8.28 -7.60 -2.52
N HIS A 101 -7.53 -7.61 -1.42
CA HIS A 101 -6.20 -8.20 -1.38
C HIS A 101 -6.21 -9.68 -1.82
N TYR A 102 -7.10 -10.51 -1.26
CA TYR A 102 -7.19 -11.92 -1.68
C TYR A 102 -7.65 -12.11 -3.13
N GLN A 103 -8.52 -11.22 -3.63
CA GLN A 103 -8.90 -11.22 -5.03
C GLN A 103 -7.68 -10.95 -5.92
N ILE A 104 -6.91 -9.89 -5.60
CA ILE A 104 -5.70 -9.52 -6.33
C ILE A 104 -4.69 -10.67 -6.32
N ASP A 105 -4.39 -11.24 -5.15
CA ASP A 105 -3.48 -12.38 -5.03
C ASP A 105 -3.91 -13.54 -5.92
N LYS A 106 -5.20 -13.92 -5.86
CA LYS A 106 -5.74 -15.01 -6.66
C LYS A 106 -5.64 -14.74 -8.16
N GLU A 107 -5.86 -13.51 -8.59
CA GLU A 107 -5.81 -13.12 -10.00
C GLU A 107 -4.36 -13.07 -10.51
N LEU A 108 -3.44 -12.47 -9.73
CA LEU A 108 -2.02 -12.43 -10.07
C LEU A 108 -1.42 -13.83 -10.18
N ASN A 109 -1.77 -14.77 -9.29
CA ASN A 109 -1.31 -16.16 -9.34
C ASN A 109 -1.75 -16.92 -10.61
N LYS A 110 -2.76 -16.42 -11.34
CA LYS A 110 -3.13 -16.97 -12.65
C LYS A 110 -2.35 -16.35 -13.80
N LEU A 111 -1.83 -15.13 -13.60
CA LEU A 111 -1.19 -14.32 -14.63
C LEU A 111 0.32 -14.50 -14.67
N PHE A 112 0.94 -14.71 -13.51
CA PHE A 112 2.38 -14.74 -13.32
C PHE A 112 2.83 -16.02 -12.63
N LYS A 113 4.11 -16.40 -12.83
CA LYS A 113 4.66 -17.67 -12.32
C LYS A 113 4.71 -17.75 -10.79
N ASP A 114 5.15 -16.67 -10.14
CA ASP A 114 5.27 -16.59 -8.68
C ASP A 114 5.16 -15.14 -8.19
N PRO A 115 3.95 -14.58 -8.11
CA PRO A 115 3.73 -13.24 -7.59
C PRO A 115 3.64 -13.20 -6.06
N SER A 116 4.09 -14.25 -5.34
CA SER A 116 3.91 -14.35 -3.90
C SER A 116 4.79 -13.36 -3.11
N SER A 117 4.31 -12.98 -1.92
CA SER A 117 5.11 -12.23 -0.94
C SER A 117 4.85 -12.79 0.46
N PRO A 118 5.86 -12.90 1.34
CA PRO A 118 5.68 -13.42 2.70
C PRO A 118 4.77 -12.52 3.58
N TYR A 119 4.56 -11.28 3.16
CA TYR A 119 3.77 -10.27 3.85
C TYR A 119 2.34 -10.15 3.30
N ASP A 120 1.95 -10.99 2.36
CA ASP A 120 0.58 -11.07 1.84
C ASP A 120 -0.25 -12.11 2.61
N GLY A 121 -1.48 -12.33 2.16
CA GLY A 121 -2.46 -13.21 2.77
C GLY A 121 -2.89 -12.75 4.16
N GLU A 122 -2.79 -13.65 5.13
CA GLU A 122 -3.15 -13.34 6.53
C GLU A 122 -2.19 -12.33 7.17
N ASN A 123 -0.95 -12.28 6.68
CA ASN A 123 0.12 -11.44 7.21
C ASN A 123 0.03 -9.98 6.73
N ILE A 124 -0.88 -9.67 5.80
CA ILE A 124 -0.99 -8.30 5.28
C ILE A 124 -1.37 -7.31 6.37
N ILE A 125 -0.60 -6.23 6.41
CA ILE A 125 -0.83 -5.05 7.23
C ILE A 125 -1.19 -3.91 6.27
N PHE A 126 -2.34 -3.28 6.50
CA PHE A 126 -2.79 -2.13 5.73
C PHE A 126 -2.33 -0.86 6.44
N THR A 127 -1.43 -0.13 5.80
CA THR A 127 -0.82 1.13 6.27
C THR A 127 -0.60 2.08 5.11
#